data_AF-A0A699TK96-F1
#
_entry.id   AF-A0A699TK96-F1
#
_cell.length_a   1.000
_cell.length_b   1.000
_cell.length_c   1.000
_cell.angle_alpha   90.00
_cell.angle_beta   90.00
_cell.angle_gamma   90.00
#
_symmetry.space_group_name_H-M   'P 1'
#
loop_
_entity.id
_entity.type
_entity.pdbx_description
1 polymer ?
#
loop_
_entity_poly.entity_id
_entity_poly.type
_entity_poly.pdbx_seq_one_letter_code
_entity_poly.pdbx_strand_id
1 'polypeptide(L)' 'MLSPGRSGCKYQLDASFYLKKLSLPELTPMRMIVELADRSAIRPAGIAEDVFVKVGKFYFPIDFVVVDYVVDL' A
#
# COMPACT_ATOMS: atom_id res chain seq x y z
N MET A 1 -35.79 -16.56 -5.43
CA MET A 1 -35.34 -15.61 -6.48
C MET A 1 -34.06 -14.96 -5.99
N LEU A 2 -32.98 -15.05 -6.78
CA LEU A 2 -31.64 -14.53 -6.45
C LEU A 2 -31.53 -13.08 -6.90
N SER A 3 -31.02 -12.21 -6.02
CA SER A 3 -30.45 -10.91 -6.38
C SER A 3 -29.10 -10.78 -5.66
N PRO A 4 -27.94 -10.85 -6.35
CA PRO A 4 -26.64 -10.60 -5.72
C PRO A 4 -26.28 -9.11 -5.84
N GLY A 5 -26.23 -8.40 -4.72
CA GLY A 5 -25.86 -6.98 -4.66
C GLY A 5 -24.51 -6.76 -3.97
N ARG A 6 -23.44 -6.75 -4.77
CA ARG A 6 -22.10 -6.13 -4.56
C ARG A 6 -21.63 -5.94 -3.11
N SER A 7 -20.88 -6.90 -2.57
CA SER A 7 -19.94 -6.62 -1.47
C SER A 7 -18.66 -6.02 -2.05
N GLY A 8 -18.68 -4.71 -2.30
CA GLY A 8 -17.45 -3.95 -2.47
C GLY A 8 -16.86 -3.73 -1.08
N CYS A 9 -15.92 -4.58 -0.67
CA CYS A 9 -15.11 -4.34 0.52
C CYS A 9 -14.26 -3.08 0.25
N LYS A 10 -14.75 -1.92 0.68
CA LYS A 10 -13.96 -0.69 0.69
C LYS A 10 -12.96 -0.79 1.83
N TYR A 11 -11.77 -1.29 1.53
CA TYR A 11 -10.62 -1.12 2.41
C TYR A 11 -10.14 0.32 2.26
N GLN A 12 -10.85 1.27 2.87
CA GLN A 12 -10.33 2.63 2.99
C GLN A 12 -9.30 2.63 4.11
N LEU A 13 -8.03 2.52 3.71
CA LEU A 13 -6.88 2.41 4.58
C LEU A 13 -6.33 3.81 4.81
N ASP A 14 -6.48 4.32 6.03
CA ASP A 14 -5.79 5.53 6.46
C ASP A 14 -4.28 5.23 6.53
N ALA A 15 -3.50 5.83 5.62
CA ALA A 15 -2.09 5.53 5.41
C ALA A 15 -1.24 5.77 6.68
N SER A 16 -1.63 6.77 7.48
CA SER A 16 -0.94 7.15 8.72
C SER A 16 -1.05 6.07 9.82
N PHE A 17 -2.22 5.43 9.91
CA PHE A 17 -2.49 4.37 10.89
C PHE A 17 -1.75 3.07 10.53
N TYR A 18 -1.64 2.77 9.24
CA TYR A 18 -0.97 1.56 8.76
C TYR A 18 0.56 1.65 8.85
N LEU A 19 1.17 2.81 8.56
CA LEU A 19 2.61 3.00 8.71
C LEU A 19 3.09 2.69 10.14
N LYS A 20 2.35 3.17 11.16
CA LYS A 20 2.63 2.87 12.57
C LYS A 20 2.31 1.42 12.96
N LYS A 21 1.22 0.85 12.45
CA LYS A 21 0.77 -0.50 12.84
C LYS A 21 1.53 -1.63 12.15
N LEU A 22 2.05 -1.38 10.96
CA LEU A 22 2.90 -2.29 10.22
C LEU A 22 4.36 -2.25 10.69
N SER A 23 4.73 -1.32 11.58
CA SER A 23 6.10 -1.11 12.04
C SER A 23 7.08 -1.12 10.85
N LEU A 24 6.71 -0.42 9.78
CA LEU A 24 7.51 -0.43 8.57
C LEU A 24 8.91 0.12 8.89
N PRO A 25 9.97 -0.48 8.32
CA PRO A 25 11.31 0.06 8.45
C PRO A 25 11.38 1.48 7.87
N GLU A 26 12.42 2.20 8.25
CA GLU A 26 12.65 3.55 7.77
C GLU A 26 12.66 3.57 6.24
N LEU A 27 11.86 4.45 5.65
CA LEU A 27 11.70 4.51 4.20
C LEU A 27 12.95 5.09 3.57
N THR A 28 13.52 4.39 2.59
CA THR A 28 14.61 4.94 1.80
C THR A 28 14.03 5.94 0.80
N PRO A 29 14.42 7.23 0.84
CA PRO A 29 13.90 8.22 -0.09
C PRO A 29 14.39 7.91 -1.50
N MET A 30 13.45 7.77 -2.44
CA MET A 30 13.77 7.40 -3.81
C MET A 30 13.43 8.49 -4.80
N ARG A 31 14.34 8.74 -5.75
CA ARG A 31 14.14 9.69 -6.87
C ARG A 31 13.58 8.97 -8.10
N MET A 32 12.45 8.30 -7.94
CA MET A 32 11.73 7.66 -9.05
C MET A 32 10.30 8.20 -9.15
N ILE A 33 9.65 7.88 -10.27
CA ILE A 33 8.23 8.17 -10.49
C ILE A 33 7.55 6.85 -10.81
N VAL A 34 6.40 6.61 -10.20
CA VAL A 34 5.58 5.42 -10.46
C VAL A 34 4.36 5.85 -11.25
N GLU A 35 4.09 5.14 -12.35
CA GLU A 35 2.84 5.30 -13.09
C GLU A 35 1.81 4.29 -12.55
N LEU A 36 0.68 4.80 -12.08
CA LEU A 36 -0.42 4.01 -11.57
C LEU A 36 -1.33 3.52 -12.71
N ALA A 37 -2.20 2.56 -12.40
CA ALA A 37 -3.14 2.00 -13.39
C ALA A 37 -4.14 3.03 -13.95
N ASP A 38 -4.37 4.12 -13.21
CA ASP A 38 -5.16 5.28 -13.65
C ASP A 38 -4.37 6.26 -14.53
N ARG A 39 -3.11 5.91 -14.86
CA ARG A 39 -2.14 6.70 -15.64
C ARG A 39 -1.67 7.97 -14.92
N SER A 40 -1.94 8.09 -13.63
CA SER A 40 -1.33 9.16 -12.82
C SER A 40 0.12 8.80 -12.52
N ALA A 41 0.98 9.81 -12.54
CA ALA A 41 2.40 9.66 -12.23
C ALA A 41 2.67 10.30 -10.85
N ILE A 42 3.10 9.49 -9.88
CA ILE A 42 3.30 9.94 -8.50
C ILE A 42 4.75 9.71 -8.07
N ARG A 43 5.27 10.67 -7.29
CA ARG A 43 6.54 10.50 -6.57
C ARG A 43 6.25 9.74 -5.27
N PRO A 44 6.80 8.53 -5.09
CA PRO A 44 6.60 7.79 -3.86
C PRO A 44 7.25 8.52 -2.68
N ALA A 45 6.72 8.31 -1.47
CA ALA A 45 7.32 8.77 -0.23
C ALA A 45 8.65 8.04 0.04
N GLY A 46 8.75 6.78 -0.38
CA GLY A 46 9.97 5.99 -0.33
C GLY A 46 9.70 4.51 -0.56
N ILE A 47 10.74 3.70 -0.39
CA ILE A 47 10.63 2.24 -0.41
C ILE A 47 10.85 1.71 1.01
N ALA A 48 9.98 0.80 1.44
CA ALA A 48 10.20 -0.03 2.61
C ALA A 48 10.81 -1.36 2.15
N GLU A 49 12.10 -1.53 2.40
CA GLU A 49 12.84 -2.74 2.03
C GLU A 49 12.69 -3.82 3.10
N ASP A 50 12.83 -5.09 2.71
CA ASP A 50 12.88 -6.25 3.62
C ASP A 50 11.68 -6.40 4.56
N VAL A 51 10.48 -6.01 4.10
CA VAL A 51 9.26 -6.16 4.88
C VAL A 51 8.77 -7.60 4.80
N PHE A 52 8.71 -8.28 5.95
CA PHE A 52 8.26 -9.66 6.02
C PHE A 52 6.73 -9.78 6.00
N VAL A 53 6.18 -10.29 4.91
CA VAL A 53 4.75 -10.62 4.80
C VAL A 53 4.50 -12.07 5.18
N LYS A 54 3.56 -12.27 6.09
CA LYS A 54 3.09 -13.60 6.47
C LYS A 54 2.04 -14.12 5.48
N VAL A 55 2.33 -15.24 4.82
CA VAL A 55 1.37 -15.98 3.99
C VAL A 55 1.21 -17.38 4.58
N GLY A 56 0.07 -17.61 5.24
CA GLY A 56 -0.18 -18.84 5.99
C GLY A 56 0.82 -19.01 7.15
N LYS A 57 1.75 -19.95 7.01
CA LYS A 57 2.80 -20.24 8.01
C LYS A 57 4.18 -19.67 7.65
N PHE A 58 4.34 -19.10 6.46
CA PHE A 58 5.62 -18.64 5.93
C PHE A 58 5.72 -17.13 5.97
N TYR A 59 6.96 -16.64 6.02
CA TYR A 59 7.29 -15.22 5.93
C TYR A 59 8.17 -15.00 4.70
N PHE A 60 7.79 -14.02 3.87
CA PHE A 60 8.54 -13.66 2.67
C PHE A 60 9.01 -12.21 2.79
N PRO A 61 10.30 -11.92 2.57
CA PRO A 61 10.77 -10.55 2.42
C PRO A 61 10.24 -9.98 1.11
N ILE A 62 9.64 -8.79 1.16
CA ILE A 62 9.10 -8.08 0.01
C ILE A 62 9.41 -6.59 0.19
N ASP A 63 9.80 -5.94 -0.90
CA ASP A 63 9.97 -4.49 -0.94
C ASP A 63 8.66 -3.81 -1.33
N PHE A 64 8.31 -2.74 -0.62
CA PHE A 64 7.08 -1.98 -0.87
C PHE A 64 7.39 -0.54 -1.28
N VAL A 65 6.81 -0.12 -2.39
CA VAL A 65 6.79 1.30 -2.74
C VAL A 65 5.65 1.96 -1.99
N VAL A 66 5.98 2.91 -1.11
CA VAL A 66 4.99 3.67 -0.33
C VAL A 66 4.69 4.97 -1.07
N VAL A 67 3.41 5.20 -1.36
CA VAL A 67 2.92 6.42 -2.02
C VAL A 67 2.01 7.16 -1.05
N ASP A 68 2.28 8.45 -0.85
CA ASP A 68 1.41 9.33 -0.08
C ASP A 68 0.37 9.94 -1.04
N TYR A 69 -0.91 9.62 -0.84
CA TYR A 69 -2.00 10.09 -1.70
C TYR A 69 -3.09 10.71 -0.83
N VAL A 70 -3.49 11.93 -1.19
CA VAL A 70 -4.66 12.58 -0.59
C VAL A 70 -5.88 12.05 -1.33
N VAL A 71 -6.79 11.40 -0.62
CA VAL A 71 -8.10 11.06 -1.16
C VAL A 71 -9.00 12.26 -0.95
N ASP A 72 -9.34 12.95 -2.03
CA ASP A 72 -10.46 13.88 -2.04
C ASP A 72 -11.75 13.06 -1.88
N LEU A 73 -12.24 12.93 -0.64
CA LEU A 73 -13.50 12.27 -0.29
C LEU A 73 -14.70 13.20 -0.48
#